data_AF-A0A6N8HZB4-F1
#
_entry.id   AF-A0A6N8HZB4-F1
#
_cell.length_a   1.000
_cell.length_b   1.000
_cell.length_c   1.000
_cell.angle_alpha   90.00
_cell.angle_beta   90.00
_cell.angle_gamma   90.00
#
_symmetry.space_group_name_H-M   'P 1'
#
loop_
_entity.id
_entity.type
_entity.pdbx_description
1 polymer ?
#
loop_
_entity_poly.entity_id
_entity_poly.type
_entity_poly.pdbx_seq_one_letter_code
_entity_poly.pdbx_strand_id
1 'polypeptide(L)'
;MTRNGKKSRSLKNGYEKLAFGSVNDAVRLLFGDEPEPAELEKMDFGNIAEIRRLKDGALEIKFYDRLRALDCLRSLNEQGAGDSPLYRALQQCAKEAWEEKGNGA
;
A
#
# COMPACT_ATOMS: atom_id res chain seq x y z
N MET A 1 -21.12 13.27 10.96
CA MET A 1 -20.71 12.33 9.89
C MET A 1 -19.27 12.66 9.46
N THR A 2 -18.26 11.93 9.94
CA THR A 2 -16.89 11.98 9.38
C THR A 2 -16.27 10.58 9.48
N ARG A 3 -16.70 9.67 8.60
CA ARG A 3 -16.22 8.28 8.48
C ARG A 3 -14.92 8.14 7.64
N ASN A 4 -14.21 9.23 7.34
CA ASN A 4 -13.07 9.19 6.40
C ASN A 4 -11.68 8.99 7.02
N GLY A 5 -11.51 9.14 8.34
CA GLY A 5 -10.18 9.05 8.98
C GLY A 5 -9.68 7.62 9.29
N LYS A 6 -10.56 6.61 9.30
CA LYS A 6 -10.20 5.22 9.64
C LYS A 6 -9.88 4.33 8.42
N LYS A 7 -10.39 4.63 7.21
CA LYS A 7 -10.14 3.83 5.99
C LYS A 7 -8.76 4.04 5.36
N SER A 8 -8.23 5.27 5.38
CA SER A 8 -6.92 5.57 4.75
C SER A 8 -5.77 4.86 5.47
N ARG A 9 -5.81 4.83 6.81
CA ARG A 9 -4.83 4.08 7.62
C ARG A 9 -4.87 2.57 7.40
N SER A 10 -5.98 1.97 6.97
CA SER A 10 -6.00 0.53 6.67
C SER A 10 -5.42 0.19 5.29
N LEU A 11 -5.61 1.06 4.29
CA LEU A 11 -5.12 0.84 2.93
C LEU A 11 -3.61 1.03 2.83
N LYS A 12 -3.09 2.11 3.43
CA LYS A 12 -1.65 2.39 3.45
C LYS A 12 -0.88 1.24 4.14
N ASN A 13 -1.35 0.83 5.32
CA ASN A 13 -0.74 -0.28 6.06
C ASN A 13 -0.76 -1.59 5.25
N GLY A 14 -1.82 -1.85 4.48
CA GLY A 14 -1.91 -3.01 3.60
C GLY A 14 -0.84 -2.99 2.51
N TYR A 15 -0.70 -1.87 1.79
CA TYR A 15 0.32 -1.74 0.74
C TYR A 15 1.74 -1.71 1.29
N GLU A 16 1.98 -1.13 2.47
CA GLU A 16 3.28 -1.18 3.15
C GLU A 16 3.67 -2.62 3.49
N LYS A 17 2.70 -3.42 3.97
CA LYS A 17 2.91 -4.85 4.22
C LYS A 17 3.29 -5.59 2.93
N LEU A 18 2.63 -5.29 1.81
CA LEU A 18 2.97 -5.90 0.52
C LEU A 18 4.33 -5.46 -0.03
N ALA A 19 4.64 -4.17 0.06
CA ALA A 19 5.88 -3.61 -0.48
C ALA A 19 7.14 -4.00 0.32
N PHE A 20 7.03 -4.04 1.65
CA PHE A 20 8.19 -4.16 2.55
C PHE A 20 8.14 -5.39 3.46
N GLY A 21 7.03 -6.12 3.49
CA GLY A 21 6.86 -7.28 4.38
C GLY A 21 7.78 -8.45 4.01
N SER A 22 8.16 -9.21 5.03
CA SER A 22 8.94 -10.43 4.90
C SER A 22 8.14 -11.54 4.20
N VAL A 23 8.86 -12.47 3.57
CA VAL A 23 8.29 -13.70 2.96
C VAL A 23 8.80 -14.97 3.66
N ASN A 24 9.47 -14.82 4.81
CA ASN A 24 10.16 -15.92 5.48
C ASN A 24 9.23 -17.07 5.85
N ASP A 25 8.00 -16.79 6.28
CA ASP A 25 7.04 -17.84 6.64
C ASP A 25 6.58 -18.65 5.43
N ALA A 26 6.41 -17.99 4.28
CA ALA A 26 6.14 -18.68 3.01
C ALA A 26 7.33 -19.55 2.56
N VAL A 27 8.56 -19.06 2.76
CA VAL A 27 9.78 -19.85 2.50
C VAL A 27 9.87 -21.03 3.46
N ARG A 28 9.51 -20.83 4.74
CA ARG A 28 9.46 -21.90 5.74
C ARG A 28 8.45 -22.98 5.37
N LEU A 29 7.31 -22.63 4.76
CA LEU A 29 6.37 -23.63 4.22
C LEU A 29 6.93 -24.45 3.06
N LEU A 30 7.85 -23.90 2.27
CA LEU A 30 8.40 -24.60 1.10
C LEU A 30 9.54 -25.57 1.45
N PHE A 31 10.32 -25.27 2.49
CA PHE A 31 11.55 -26.01 2.81
C PHE A 31 11.60 -26.58 4.22
N GLY A 32 10.66 -26.19 5.09
CA GLY A 32 10.59 -26.70 6.45
C GLY A 32 9.81 -28.00 6.57
N ASP A 33 9.86 -28.57 7.77
CA ASP A 33 8.95 -29.64 8.17
C ASP A 33 7.51 -29.12 8.19
N GLU A 34 6.55 -30.05 8.06
CA GLU A 34 5.13 -29.72 8.13
C GLU A 34 4.82 -29.07 9.49
N PRO A 35 4.43 -27.78 9.51
CA PRO A 35 4.22 -27.07 10.76
C PRO A 35 2.96 -27.55 11.47
N GLU A 36 3.03 -27.65 12.79
CA GLU A 36 1.85 -27.92 13.62
C GLU A 36 0.77 -26.83 13.41
N PRO A 37 -0.53 -27.16 13.56
CA PRO A 37 -1.61 -26.19 13.36
C PRO A 37 -1.44 -24.89 14.18
N ALA A 38 -0.94 -25.00 15.41
CA ALA A 38 -0.69 -23.86 16.29
C ALA A 38 0.50 -22.99 15.84
N GLU A 39 1.43 -23.53 15.05
CA GLU A 39 2.50 -22.74 14.41
C GLU A 39 1.97 -22.04 13.16
N LEU A 40 1.17 -22.74 12.35
CA LEU A 40 0.51 -22.17 11.16
C LEU A 40 -0.33 -20.94 11.51
N GLU A 41 -1.07 -20.97 12.62
CA GLU A 41 -1.88 -19.84 13.10
C GLU A 41 -1.06 -18.58 13.41
N LYS A 42 0.24 -18.72 13.69
CA LYS A 42 1.14 -17.61 14.03
C LYS A 42 1.93 -17.07 12.84
N MET A 43 1.93 -17.77 11.72
CA MET A 43 2.67 -17.39 10.52
C MET A 43 1.98 -16.25 9.77
N ASP A 44 2.78 -15.40 9.12
CA ASP A 44 2.28 -14.31 8.30
C ASP A 44 2.24 -14.69 6.80
N PHE A 45 1.03 -14.80 6.27
CA PHE A 45 0.78 -15.09 4.85
C PHE A 45 0.31 -13.88 4.05
N GLY A 46 0.37 -12.67 4.62
CA GLY A 46 -0.19 -11.46 3.98
C GLY A 46 0.41 -11.10 2.61
N ASN A 47 1.59 -11.62 2.28
CA ASN A 47 2.25 -11.40 0.98
C ASN A 47 1.88 -12.42 -0.10
N ILE A 48 1.15 -13.48 0.26
CA ILE A 48 0.81 -14.57 -0.65
C ILE A 48 -0.46 -14.23 -1.42
N ALA A 49 -0.36 -14.24 -2.74
CA ALA A 49 -1.50 -14.10 -3.65
C ALA A 49 -2.17 -15.44 -3.94
N GLU A 50 -1.40 -16.54 -3.95
CA GLU A 50 -1.92 -17.87 -4.24
C GLU A 50 -1.02 -18.97 -3.65
N ILE A 51 -1.63 -20.07 -3.21
CA ILE A 51 -0.97 -21.33 -2.85
C ILE A 51 -1.64 -22.44 -3.65
N ARG A 52 -0.86 -23.26 -4.36
CA ARG A 52 -1.38 -24.40 -5.11
C ARG A 52 -0.47 -25.62 -4.97
N ARG A 53 -1.09 -26.80 -4.98
CA ARG A 53 -0.39 -28.08 -5.09
C ARG A 53 -0.43 -28.54 -6.55
N LEU A 54 0.74 -28.79 -7.12
CA LEU A 54 0.91 -29.27 -8.48
C LEU A 54 0.64 -30.79 -8.57
N LYS A 55 0.53 -31.30 -9.80
CA LYS A 55 0.15 -32.71 -10.07
C LYS A 55 1.18 -33.71 -9.57
N ASP A 56 2.45 -33.30 -9.48
CA ASP A 56 3.57 -34.07 -8.94
C ASP A 56 3.68 -33.96 -7.41
N GLY A 57 2.75 -33.28 -6.75
CA GLY A 57 2.73 -33.07 -5.31
C GLY A 57 3.53 -31.84 -4.84
N ALA A 58 4.26 -31.17 -5.73
CA ALA A 58 5.03 -29.97 -5.40
C ALA A 58 4.11 -28.81 -5.00
N LEU A 59 4.59 -27.95 -4.10
CA LEU A 59 3.87 -26.75 -3.67
C LEU A 59 4.41 -25.53 -4.44
N GLU A 60 3.50 -24.73 -4.99
CA GLU A 60 3.82 -23.44 -5.60
C GLU A 60 3.13 -22.31 -4.83
N ILE A 61 3.91 -21.28 -4.50
CA ILE A 61 3.43 -20.08 -3.82
C ILE A 61 3.70 -18.89 -4.72
N LYS A 62 2.66 -18.09 -4.96
CA LYS A 62 2.75 -16.83 -5.71
C LYS A 62 2.62 -15.65 -4.76
N PHE A 63 3.52 -14.68 -4.88
CA PHE A 63 3.45 -13.43 -4.12
C PHE A 63 2.73 -12.32 -4.89
N TYR A 64 2.22 -11.34 -4.15
CA TYR A 64 1.83 -10.06 -4.73
C TYR A 64 3.02 -9.30 -5.32
N ASP A 65 2.76 -8.42 -6.28
CA ASP A 65 3.78 -7.60 -6.94
C ASP A 65 4.16 -6.40 -6.03
N ARG A 66 5.42 -6.39 -5.58
CA ARG A 66 5.96 -5.34 -4.71
C ARG A 66 6.06 -3.98 -5.40
N LEU A 67 6.38 -3.95 -6.69
CA LEU A 67 6.50 -2.69 -7.43
C LEU A 67 5.12 -2.05 -7.57
N ARG A 68 4.09 -2.85 -7.87
CA ARG A 68 2.70 -2.35 -7.87
C ARG A 68 2.26 -1.81 -6.51
N ALA A 69 2.65 -2.46 -5.41
CA ALA A 69 2.34 -1.95 -4.07
C ALA A 69 3.02 -0.59 -3.80
N LEU A 70 4.28 -0.42 -4.25
CA LEU A 70 5.00 0.86 -4.16
C LEU A 70 4.35 1.95 -5.02
N ASP A 71 3.90 1.64 -6.23
CA ASP A 71 3.19 2.59 -7.10
C ASP A 71 1.87 3.05 -6.46
N CYS A 72 1.13 2.13 -5.82
CA CYS A 72 -0.06 2.48 -5.05
C CYS A 72 0.27 3.38 -3.85
N LEU A 73 1.35 3.10 -3.10
CA LEU A 73 1.80 3.96 -1.99
C LEU A 73 2.18 5.37 -2.45
N ARG A 74 2.91 5.46 -3.56
CA ARG A 74 3.26 6.74 -4.20
C ARG A 74 2.01 7.53 -4.55
N SER A 75 1.05 6.88 -5.20
CA SER A 75 -0.20 7.51 -5.62
C SER A 75 -1.02 8.03 -4.43
N LEU A 76 -1.08 7.27 -3.33
CA LEU A 76 -1.74 7.70 -2.09
C LEU A 76 -1.06 8.92 -1.45
N ASN A 77 0.26 9.02 -1.55
CA ASN A 77 1.02 10.16 -1.03
C ASN A 77 0.80 11.43 -1.88
N GLU A 78 0.78 11.29 -3.21
CA GLU A 78 0.58 12.40 -4.15
C GLU A 78 -0.85 12.97 -4.07
N GLN A 79 -1.87 12.12 -3.88
CA GLN A 79 -3.26 12.55 -3.67
C GLN A 79 -3.44 13.42 -2.41
N GLY A 80 -2.57 13.30 -1.41
CA GLY A 80 -2.62 14.11 -0.19
C GLY A 80 -1.95 15.48 -0.32
N ALA A 81 -0.99 15.65 -1.24
CA ALA A 81 -0.14 16.84 -1.32
C ALA A 81 -0.80 18.00 -2.09
N GLY A 82 -1.53 17.71 -3.16
CA GLY A 82 -2.20 18.72 -4.00
C GLY A 82 -3.46 19.32 -3.39
N ASP A 83 -4.00 18.73 -2.33
CA ASP A 83 -5.31 19.08 -1.76
C ASP A 83 -5.24 19.67 -0.35
N SER A 84 -4.03 20.01 0.12
CA SER A 84 -3.87 20.72 1.40
C SER A 84 -4.59 22.08 1.35
N PRO A 85 -5.42 22.42 2.37
CA PRO A 85 -6.06 23.73 2.47
C PRO A 85 -5.06 24.90 2.38
N LEU A 86 -3.85 24.72 2.93
CA LEU A 86 -2.78 25.71 2.84
C LEU A 86 -2.26 25.87 1.40
N TYR A 87 -2.06 24.77 0.68
CA TYR A 87 -1.59 24.81 -0.70
C TYR A 87 -2.63 25.50 -1.61
N ARG A 88 -3.92 25.19 -1.42
CA ARG A 88 -5.02 25.87 -2.13
C ARG A 88 -5.09 27.36 -1.80
N ALA A 89 -4.96 27.73 -0.52
CA ALA A 89 -4.94 29.13 -0.11
C ALA A 89 -3.77 29.90 -0.74
N LEU A 90 -2.56 29.31 -0.75
CA LEU A 90 -1.39 29.90 -1.40
C LEU A 90 -1.59 30.07 -2.91
N GLN A 91 -2.17 29.08 -3.59
CA GLN A 91 -2.51 29.18 -5.02
C GLN A 91 -3.54 30.28 -5.30
N GLN A 92 -4.54 30.43 -4.43
CA GLN A 92 -5.56 31.47 -4.53
C GLN A 92 -4.94 32.87 -4.39
N CYS A 93 -4.14 33.09 -3.33
CA CYS A 93 -3.44 34.36 -3.13
C CYS A 93 -2.50 34.70 -4.30
N ALA A 94 -1.81 33.70 -4.86
CA ALA A 94 -0.95 33.91 -6.02
C ALA A 94 -1.75 34.34 -7.26
N LYS A 95 -2.92 33.76 -7.53
CA LYS A 95 -3.77 34.18 -8.66
C LYS A 95 -4.28 35.61 -8.49
N GLU A 96 -4.81 35.92 -7.31
CA GLU A 96 -5.36 37.25 -7.00
C GLU A 96 -4.29 38.35 -7.14
N ALA A 97 -3.07 38.10 -6.66
CA ALA A 97 -1.95 39.02 -6.80
C ALA A 97 -1.50 39.26 -8.25
N TRP A 98 -1.78 38.32 -9.17
CA TRP A 98 -1.44 38.44 -10.59
C TRP A 98 -2.57 39.13 -11.38
N GLU A 99 -3.82 38.91 -10.99
CA GLU A 99 -4.98 39.61 -11.56
C GLU A 99 -4.99 41.09 -11.16
N GLU A 100 -4.62 41.44 -9.92
CA GLU A 100 -4.46 42.84 -9.49
C GLU A 100 -3.39 43.59 -10.29
N LYS A 101 -2.31 42.92 -10.73
CA LYS A 101 -1.27 43.51 -11.56
C LYS A 101 -1.64 43.61 -13.04
N GLY A 102 -2.52 42.75 -13.54
CA GLY A 102 -2.98 42.75 -14.93
C GLY A 102 -4.10 43.75 -15.21
N ASN A 103 -4.90 44.11 -14.20
CA ASN A 103 -6.07 44.98 -14.34
C ASN A 103 -5.79 46.46 -13.98
N GLY A 104 -4.51 46.80 -13.76
CA GLY A 104 -4.03 48.15 -13.40
C GLY A 104 -3.28 48.89 -14.52
N ALA A 105 -3.39 48.43 -15.77
CA ALA A 105 -2.82 49.09 -16.96
C ALA A 105 -3.93 49.63 -17.88
#